data_AF-A0A182EG42-F1
#
_entry.id   AF-A0A182EG42-F1
#
_cell.length_a   1.000
_cell.length_b   1.000
_cell.length_c   1.000
_cell.angle_alpha   90.00
_cell.angle_beta   90.00
_cell.angle_gamma   90.00
#
_symmetry.space_group_name_H-M   'P 1'
#
loop_
_entity.id
_entity.type
_entity.pdbx_description
1 polymer ?
#
loop_
_entity_poly.entity_id
_entity_poly.type
_entity_poly.pdbx_seq_one_letter_code
_entity_poly.pdbx_strand_id
1 'polypeptide(L)'
;MTELKTNKQFADDSSEQYEQSAIDKFISIILCRGDFAKQKLDAKPVSFFQLFRFATTCDRFMLSISALLAIFTGIGQPMICLIGGKLTNVFLLTKTFERNDTFWYQAYIYVYLYASVGITMVITTTIQYICAKNASLNITCTMRQEYLKSLLRQEAAWFDQQKTGTLTAQLNANIEKIKDGIGDKVGMILRGVTMFLTCVIIGFIYDWRLTLVMFGTGPISAALLSTMARQMEHSSSMQSNTDGRAAAVLEESIMNVKTVAACNAQETMIKRYAATLKACRKFALHAYAFAGFFDGLFFLVLYVFFAAGFYYGAYLYQIRIIMNPGYIFAVANLIMFGSYNLGVLSPHLMAVLNARVAAAVIYKIIDRKPSFDSSSTDGMKVNEVKGGIEFQNVKFSYPKSKEHLVLNGLSWTAKPGDTVALVGHSGCGKSTSAIVG
;
A
#
# COMPACT_ATOMS: atom_id res chain seq x y z
N MET A 1 -43.95 10.95 25.72
CA MET A 1 -43.56 12.05 24.81
C MET A 1 -42.05 12.09 24.74
N THR A 2 -41.48 11.36 23.78
CA THR A 2 -40.04 11.41 23.51
C THR A 2 -39.94 11.79 22.04
N GLU A 3 -39.75 13.09 21.77
CA GLU A 3 -39.51 13.56 20.40
C GLU A 3 -38.25 12.90 19.85
N LEU A 4 -38.43 12.00 18.89
CA LEU A 4 -37.35 11.43 18.08
C LEU A 4 -36.74 12.54 17.19
N LYS A 5 -35.76 13.27 17.73
CA LYS A 5 -34.90 14.20 16.99
C LYS A 5 -33.87 13.40 16.16
N THR A 6 -34.27 12.86 15.01
CA THR A 6 -33.36 12.13 14.09
C THR A 6 -32.97 12.92 12.83
N ASN A 7 -33.43 14.16 12.68
CA ASN A 7 -33.42 14.82 11.36
C ASN A 7 -32.14 15.60 10.96
N LYS A 8 -31.05 15.60 11.75
CA LYS A 8 -29.85 16.41 11.42
C LYS A 8 -28.52 15.66 11.26
N GLN A 9 -28.41 14.38 11.60
CA GLN A 9 -27.12 13.67 11.52
C GLN A 9 -26.88 12.86 10.23
N PHE A 10 -27.89 12.68 9.38
CA PHE A 10 -27.77 11.88 8.16
C PHE A 10 -27.37 12.67 6.89
N ALA A 11 -27.03 13.96 7.02
CA ALA A 11 -26.74 14.82 5.86
C ALA A 11 -25.27 15.27 5.76
N ASP A 12 -24.43 14.96 6.73
CA ASP A 12 -23.08 15.55 6.85
C ASP A 12 -21.93 14.61 6.47
N ASP A 13 -22.20 13.45 5.87
CA ASP A 13 -21.15 12.58 5.31
C ASP A 13 -20.70 13.06 3.91
N SER A 14 -20.72 14.39 3.70
CA SER A 14 -20.11 15.03 2.55
C SER A 14 -18.61 14.79 2.63
N SER A 15 -18.04 14.21 1.58
CA SER A 15 -16.61 13.96 1.41
C SER A 15 -15.78 15.20 1.75
N GLU A 16 -15.30 15.31 2.99
CA GLU A 16 -14.43 16.39 3.42
C GLU A 16 -13.13 16.31 2.61
N GLN A 17 -12.89 17.30 1.76
CA GLN A 17 -11.64 17.43 1.02
C GLN A 17 -10.53 17.78 1.99
N TYR A 18 -9.65 16.82 2.26
CA TYR A 18 -8.60 16.99 3.25
C TYR A 18 -7.28 17.48 2.61
N GLU A 19 -6.72 18.58 3.12
CA GLU A 19 -5.37 19.02 2.78
C GLU A 19 -4.30 18.13 3.45
N GLN A 20 -3.29 17.72 2.69
CA GLN A 20 -2.23 16.84 3.19
C GLN A 20 -1.37 17.47 4.29
N SER A 21 -0.94 16.63 5.25
CA SER A 21 0.00 17.00 6.31
C SER A 21 1.36 17.42 5.75
N ALA A 22 2.13 18.25 6.48
CA ALA A 22 3.46 18.71 6.08
C ALA A 22 4.44 17.54 5.78
N ILE A 23 4.28 16.42 6.49
CA ILE A 23 5.06 15.19 6.29
C ILE A 23 4.69 14.52 4.95
N ASP A 24 3.42 14.53 4.59
CA ASP A 24 2.95 13.98 3.30
C ASP A 24 3.40 14.87 2.14
N LYS A 25 3.44 16.20 2.32
CA LYS A 25 4.04 17.16 1.37
C LYS A 25 5.57 16.94 1.23
N PHE A 26 6.28 16.64 2.32
CA PHE A 26 7.71 16.33 2.29
C PHE A 26 8.02 15.00 1.57
N ILE A 27 7.25 13.95 1.86
CA ILE A 27 7.34 12.66 1.17
C ILE A 27 6.99 12.81 -0.31
N SER A 28 5.98 13.63 -0.62
CA SER A 28 5.60 14.03 -1.99
C SER A 28 6.76 14.70 -2.74
N ILE A 29 7.49 15.61 -2.09
CA ILE A 29 8.67 16.28 -2.67
C ILE A 29 9.80 15.27 -2.91
N ILE A 30 10.12 14.42 -1.93
CA ILE A 30 11.15 13.38 -2.07
C ILE A 30 10.83 12.38 -3.19
N LEU A 31 9.56 12.03 -3.36
CA LEU A 31 9.09 11.12 -4.40
C LEU A 31 8.84 11.81 -5.75
N CYS A 32 9.16 13.09 -5.91
CA CYS A 32 8.84 13.87 -7.12
C CYS A 32 7.35 13.75 -7.54
N ARG A 33 6.45 13.68 -6.55
CA ARG A 33 5.00 13.46 -6.71
C ARG A 33 4.18 14.61 -6.17
N GLY A 34 3.93 15.62 -7.01
CA GLY A 34 2.95 16.67 -6.74
C GLY A 34 1.48 16.22 -6.87
N ASP A 35 1.21 15.07 -7.49
CA ASP A 35 -0.17 14.62 -7.80
C ASP A 35 -0.87 13.93 -6.62
N PHE A 36 -0.11 13.36 -5.67
CA PHE A 36 -0.69 12.85 -4.42
C PHE A 36 -1.42 13.96 -3.66
N ALA A 37 -0.91 15.19 -3.73
CA ALA A 37 -1.55 16.37 -3.13
C ALA A 37 -2.88 16.75 -3.79
N LYS A 38 -3.22 16.18 -4.97
CA LYS A 38 -4.43 16.51 -5.75
C LYS A 38 -5.46 15.38 -5.80
N GLN A 39 -5.19 14.22 -5.20
CA GLN A 39 -6.12 13.09 -5.24
C GLN A 39 -7.27 13.34 -4.25
N LYS A 40 -8.51 13.34 -4.76
CA LYS A 40 -9.71 13.37 -3.91
C LYS A 40 -9.80 12.05 -3.16
N LEU A 41 -9.57 12.07 -1.86
CA LEU A 41 -9.63 10.91 -0.98
C LEU A 41 -10.97 10.93 -0.24
N ASP A 42 -11.71 9.82 -0.27
CA ASP A 42 -13.01 9.70 0.43
C ASP A 42 -12.88 9.71 1.96
N ALA A 43 -11.66 9.49 2.47
CA ALA A 43 -11.32 9.52 3.88
C ALA A 43 -9.88 9.99 4.09
N LYS A 44 -9.63 10.71 5.20
CA LYS A 44 -8.30 11.14 5.60
C LYS A 44 -7.35 9.93 5.74
N PRO A 45 -6.18 9.93 5.07
CA PRO A 45 -5.20 8.86 5.22
C PRO A 45 -4.84 8.67 6.69
N VAL A 46 -4.88 7.44 7.17
CA VAL A 46 -4.52 7.16 8.57
C VAL A 46 -3.04 7.45 8.80
N SER A 47 -2.70 7.80 10.04
CA SER A 47 -1.30 7.96 10.45
C SER A 47 -0.54 6.62 10.28
N PHE A 48 0.77 6.69 10.05
CA PHE A 48 1.62 5.50 9.95
C PHE A 48 1.47 4.58 11.17
N PHE A 49 1.44 5.14 12.39
CA PHE A 49 1.27 4.34 13.61
C PHE A 49 -0.16 3.81 13.79
N GLN A 50 -1.16 4.53 13.26
CA GLN A 50 -2.55 4.06 13.29
C GLN A 50 -2.75 2.82 12.42
N LEU A 51 -1.94 2.65 11.37
CA LEU A 51 -1.91 1.44 10.54
C LEU A 51 -1.74 0.16 11.38
N PHE A 52 -1.03 0.26 12.50
CA PHE A 52 -0.74 -0.82 13.44
C PHE A 52 -1.67 -0.84 14.67
N ARG A 53 -2.84 -0.16 14.64
CA ARG A 53 -3.77 -0.07 15.78
C ARG A 53 -4.19 -1.44 16.33
N PHE A 54 -4.37 -2.42 15.45
CA PHE A 54 -4.77 -3.79 15.80
C PHE A 54 -3.59 -4.73 16.13
N ALA A 55 -2.37 -4.22 16.22
CA ALA A 55 -1.21 -5.03 16.58
C ALA A 55 -1.26 -5.40 18.07
N THR A 56 -1.25 -6.70 18.35
CA THR A 56 -1.11 -7.25 19.71
C THR A 56 0.28 -6.94 20.28
N THR A 57 0.48 -7.16 21.59
CA THR A 57 1.79 -6.99 22.22
C THR A 57 2.87 -7.89 21.60
N CYS A 58 2.49 -9.13 21.22
CA CYS A 58 3.36 -10.05 20.50
C CYS A 58 3.72 -9.51 19.11
N ASP A 59 2.74 -9.00 18.34
CA ASP A 59 2.99 -8.45 17.01
C ASP A 59 3.92 -7.23 17.06
N ARG A 60 3.73 -6.34 18.05
CA ARG A 60 4.62 -5.19 18.26
C ARG A 60 6.06 -5.61 18.57
N PHE A 61 6.23 -6.69 19.35
CA PHE A 61 7.54 -7.26 19.62
C PHE A 61 8.19 -7.83 18.36
N MET A 62 7.45 -8.61 17.56
CA MET A 62 7.93 -9.16 16.28
C MET A 62 8.29 -8.06 15.28
N LEU A 63 7.50 -7.00 15.19
CA LEU A 63 7.79 -5.83 14.34
C LEU A 63 9.04 -5.07 14.81
N SER A 64 9.22 -4.93 16.13
CA SER A 64 10.41 -4.29 16.69
C SER A 64 11.68 -5.09 16.39
N ILE A 65 11.64 -6.41 16.55
CA ILE A 65 12.74 -7.31 16.15
C ILE A 65 13.02 -7.19 14.66
N SER A 66 11.97 -7.22 13.82
CA SER A 66 12.13 -7.10 12.38
C SER A 66 12.78 -5.76 11.99
N ALA A 67 12.38 -4.65 12.64
CA ALA A 67 12.98 -3.35 12.41
C ALA A 67 14.47 -3.31 12.79
N LEU A 68 14.84 -3.87 13.96
CA LEU A 68 16.24 -3.97 14.37
C LEU A 68 17.06 -4.81 13.38
N LEU A 69 16.54 -5.97 12.98
CA LEU A 69 17.20 -6.84 11.99
C LEU A 69 17.32 -6.18 10.61
N ALA A 70 16.35 -5.36 10.20
CA ALA A 70 16.42 -4.58 8.96
C ALA A 70 17.57 -3.57 8.97
N ILE A 71 17.86 -2.96 10.12
CA ILE A 71 19.02 -2.06 10.29
C ILE A 71 20.31 -2.87 10.17
N PHE A 72 20.41 -4.01 10.87
CA PHE A 72 21.59 -4.89 10.79
C PHE A 72 21.85 -5.42 9.37
N THR A 73 20.81 -5.86 8.65
CA THR A 73 20.93 -6.33 7.27
C THR A 73 21.30 -5.19 6.31
N GLY A 74 20.88 -3.96 6.60
CA GLY A 74 21.29 -2.76 5.87
C GLY A 74 22.79 -2.47 5.97
N ILE A 75 23.41 -2.76 7.12
CA ILE A 75 24.85 -2.58 7.35
C ILE A 75 25.69 -3.69 6.68
N GLY A 76 25.12 -4.89 6.50
CA GLY A 76 25.82 -6.05 5.96
C GLY A 76 26.39 -5.85 4.55
N GLN A 77 25.63 -5.24 3.63
CA GLN A 77 26.08 -5.00 2.25
C GLN A 77 27.29 -4.03 2.17
N PRO A 78 27.30 -2.89 2.89
CA PRO A 78 28.50 -2.06 3.07
C PRO A 78 29.73 -2.82 3.57
N MET A 79 29.56 -3.70 4.56
CA MET A 79 30.65 -4.49 5.13
C MET A 79 31.25 -5.45 4.09
N ILE A 80 30.41 -6.08 3.27
CA ILE A 80 30.84 -6.91 2.15
C ILE A 80 31.71 -6.11 1.16
N CYS A 81 31.31 -4.87 0.82
CA CYS A 81 32.07 -4.02 -0.08
C CYS A 81 33.46 -3.67 0.49
N LEU A 82 33.56 -3.40 1.79
CA LEU A 82 34.83 -3.14 2.46
C LEU A 82 35.76 -4.36 2.49
N ILE A 83 35.21 -5.53 2.82
CA ILE A 83 35.98 -6.79 2.80
C ILE A 83 36.46 -7.07 1.38
N GLY A 84 35.59 -6.89 0.38
CA GLY A 84 35.93 -7.01 -1.04
C GLY A 84 37.08 -6.11 -1.45
N GLY A 85 37.06 -4.82 -1.07
CA GLY A 85 38.17 -3.91 -1.37
C GLY A 85 39.48 -4.27 -0.65
N LYS A 86 39.42 -4.77 0.59
CA LYS A 86 40.62 -5.29 1.29
C LYS A 86 41.18 -6.52 0.58
N LEU A 87 40.31 -7.43 0.14
CA LEU A 87 40.70 -8.60 -0.63
C LEU A 87 41.36 -8.19 -1.96
N THR A 88 40.78 -7.23 -2.68
CA THR A 88 41.38 -6.65 -3.90
C THR A 88 42.76 -6.06 -3.62
N ASN A 89 42.96 -5.41 -2.46
CA ASN A 89 44.26 -4.87 -2.08
C ASN A 89 45.33 -5.96 -1.95
N VAL A 90 44.99 -7.09 -1.32
CA VAL A 90 45.89 -8.25 -1.19
C VAL A 90 46.28 -8.80 -2.56
N PHE A 91 45.33 -8.90 -3.50
CA PHE A 91 45.60 -9.37 -4.86
C PHE A 91 46.44 -8.39 -5.69
N LEU A 92 46.21 -7.08 -5.56
CA LEU A 92 46.89 -6.08 -6.38
C LEU A 92 48.30 -5.72 -5.88
N LEU A 93 48.54 -5.81 -4.56
CA LEU A 93 49.84 -5.45 -3.98
C LEU A 93 50.82 -6.64 -3.90
N THR A 94 50.32 -7.87 -3.95
CA THR A 94 51.16 -9.07 -3.89
C THR A 94 51.73 -9.38 -5.27
N LYS A 95 53.07 -9.26 -5.43
CA LYS A 95 53.77 -9.53 -6.71
C LYS A 95 54.08 -11.01 -6.95
N THR A 96 54.20 -11.81 -5.89
CA THR A 96 54.53 -13.24 -5.96
C THR A 96 53.54 -14.04 -5.12
N PHE A 97 52.74 -14.87 -5.79
CA PHE A 97 51.70 -15.70 -5.15
C PHE A 97 52.22 -17.06 -4.69
N GLU A 98 53.21 -17.61 -5.40
CA GLU A 98 53.80 -18.91 -5.07
C GLU A 98 54.65 -18.81 -3.80
N ARG A 99 54.43 -19.74 -2.87
CA ARG A 99 55.19 -19.89 -1.60
C ARG A 99 55.11 -18.70 -0.62
N ASN A 100 54.12 -17.82 -0.77
CA ASN A 100 53.91 -16.71 0.15
C ASN A 100 52.82 -17.02 1.19
N ASP A 101 53.22 -17.57 2.34
CA ASP A 101 52.30 -17.96 3.41
C ASP A 101 51.49 -16.76 3.96
N THR A 102 52.06 -15.55 3.90
CA THR A 102 51.36 -14.33 4.36
C THR A 102 50.18 -13.96 3.48
N PHE A 103 50.29 -14.18 2.16
CA PHE A 103 49.20 -13.96 1.21
C PHE A 103 48.04 -14.93 1.48
N TRP A 104 48.34 -16.22 1.58
CA TRP A 104 47.32 -17.25 1.82
C TRP A 104 46.61 -17.02 3.16
N TYR A 105 47.36 -16.72 4.22
CA TYR A 105 46.76 -16.42 5.53
C TYR A 105 45.80 -15.22 5.48
N GLN A 106 46.19 -14.10 4.85
CA GLN A 106 45.33 -12.92 4.72
C GLN A 106 44.13 -13.18 3.81
N ALA A 107 44.32 -13.87 2.69
CA ALA A 107 43.25 -14.22 1.78
C ALA A 107 42.20 -15.12 2.46
N TYR A 108 42.62 -16.16 3.17
CA TYR A 108 41.71 -17.04 3.91
C TYR A 108 40.93 -16.29 4.99
N ILE A 109 41.56 -15.37 5.74
CA ILE A 109 40.84 -14.54 6.72
C ILE A 109 39.72 -13.75 6.05
N TYR A 110 39.99 -13.07 4.93
CA TYR A 110 38.94 -12.30 4.25
C TYR A 110 37.85 -13.17 3.65
N VAL A 111 38.18 -14.37 3.15
CA VAL A 111 37.19 -15.35 2.68
C VAL A 111 36.30 -15.84 3.83
N TYR A 112 36.88 -16.16 5.00
CA TYR A 112 36.11 -16.56 6.18
C TYR A 112 35.22 -15.42 6.69
N LEU A 113 35.72 -14.18 6.69
CA LEU A 113 34.92 -13.00 7.04
C LEU A 113 33.76 -12.83 6.06
N TYR A 114 34.01 -12.95 4.75
CA TYR A 114 32.98 -12.85 3.71
C TYR A 114 31.89 -13.92 3.88
N ALA A 115 32.30 -15.17 4.12
CA ALA A 115 31.38 -16.27 4.38
C ALA A 115 30.56 -16.04 5.66
N SER A 116 31.21 -15.59 6.75
CA SER A 116 30.51 -15.32 8.01
C SER A 116 29.43 -14.24 7.87
N VAL A 117 29.73 -13.12 7.20
CA VAL A 117 28.77 -12.05 6.96
C VAL A 117 27.64 -12.54 6.07
N GLY A 118 27.94 -13.33 5.02
CA GLY A 118 26.93 -13.94 4.15
C GLY A 118 25.94 -14.83 4.93
N ILE A 119 26.46 -15.73 5.78
CA ILE A 119 25.63 -16.61 6.61
C ILE A 119 24.78 -15.79 7.58
N THR A 120 25.37 -14.80 8.27
CA THR A 120 24.63 -13.91 9.17
C THR A 120 23.54 -13.14 8.43
N MET A 121 23.80 -12.64 7.21
CA MET A 121 22.80 -11.94 6.40
C MET A 121 21.64 -12.84 5.98
N VAL A 122 21.90 -14.09 5.61
CA VAL A 122 20.83 -15.06 5.27
C VAL A 122 19.94 -15.31 6.49
N ILE A 123 20.53 -15.59 7.65
CA ILE A 123 19.80 -15.86 8.89
C ILE A 123 18.97 -14.64 9.30
N THR A 124 19.60 -13.46 9.38
CA THR A 124 18.93 -12.23 9.82
C THR A 124 17.83 -11.78 8.86
N THR A 125 18.04 -11.86 7.55
CA THR A 125 17.02 -11.53 6.55
C THR A 125 15.83 -12.49 6.61
N THR A 126 16.09 -13.78 6.83
CA THR A 126 15.03 -14.79 6.95
C THR A 126 14.18 -14.54 8.20
N ILE A 127 14.81 -14.31 9.35
CA ILE A 127 14.10 -13.98 10.60
C ILE A 127 13.33 -12.67 10.44
N GLN A 128 13.95 -11.63 9.88
CA GLN A 128 13.30 -10.36 9.58
C GLN A 128 12.01 -10.54 8.77
N TYR A 129 12.09 -11.33 7.69
CA TYR A 129 10.95 -11.60 6.80
C TYR A 129 9.84 -12.38 7.51
N ILE A 130 10.18 -13.45 8.23
CA ILE A 130 9.21 -14.28 8.97
C ILE A 130 8.50 -13.43 10.04
N CYS A 131 9.24 -12.64 10.82
CA CYS A 131 8.68 -11.79 11.85
C CYS A 131 7.72 -10.73 11.29
N ALA A 132 8.12 -10.01 10.23
CA ALA A 132 7.27 -9.01 9.58
C ALA A 132 6.02 -9.64 8.96
N LYS A 133 6.20 -10.79 8.27
CA LYS A 133 5.10 -11.46 7.58
C LYS A 133 4.06 -11.99 8.57
N ASN A 134 4.49 -12.66 9.64
CA ASN A 134 3.58 -13.19 10.65
C ASN A 134 2.81 -12.07 11.36
N ALA A 135 3.48 -10.99 11.77
CA ALA A 135 2.81 -9.84 12.37
C ALA A 135 1.77 -9.24 11.41
N SER A 136 2.10 -9.09 10.12
CA SER A 136 1.16 -8.57 9.12
C SER A 136 -0.08 -9.46 8.95
N LEU A 137 0.08 -10.79 8.99
CA LEU A 137 -1.03 -11.73 8.86
C LEU A 137 -1.96 -11.67 10.07
N ASN A 138 -1.41 -11.62 11.28
CA ASN A 138 -2.18 -11.49 12.52
C ASN A 138 -3.01 -10.20 12.52
N ILE A 139 -2.35 -9.06 12.26
CA ILE A 139 -2.99 -7.74 12.19
C ILE A 139 -4.13 -7.74 11.16
N THR A 140 -3.87 -8.30 9.98
CA THR A 140 -4.86 -8.41 8.89
C THR A 140 -6.05 -9.29 9.29
N CYS A 141 -5.81 -10.39 10.01
CA CYS A 141 -6.86 -11.28 10.51
C CYS A 141 -7.77 -10.57 11.51
N THR A 142 -7.19 -9.89 12.51
CA THR A 142 -7.94 -9.10 13.49
C THR A 142 -8.72 -7.96 12.83
N MET A 143 -8.11 -7.26 11.86
CA MET A 143 -8.82 -6.24 11.08
C MET A 143 -10.04 -6.80 10.34
N ARG A 144 -9.93 -8.00 9.73
CA ARG A 144 -11.07 -8.66 9.06
C ARG A 144 -12.20 -8.96 10.03
N GLN A 145 -11.87 -9.47 11.21
CA GLN A 145 -12.84 -9.80 12.25
C GLN A 145 -13.57 -8.54 12.74
N GLU A 146 -12.84 -7.49 13.09
CA GLU A 146 -13.42 -6.23 13.59
C GLU A 146 -14.21 -5.49 12.49
N TYR A 147 -13.75 -5.54 11.24
CA TYR A 147 -14.52 -5.02 10.11
C TYR A 147 -15.84 -5.76 9.94
N LEU A 148 -15.83 -7.10 9.92
CA LEU A 148 -17.05 -7.89 9.76
C LEU A 148 -18.02 -7.68 10.92
N LYS A 149 -17.50 -7.65 12.16
CA LYS A 149 -18.28 -7.35 13.37
C LYS A 149 -18.93 -5.98 13.29
N SER A 150 -18.17 -4.96 12.89
CA SER A 150 -18.68 -3.59 12.77
C SER A 150 -19.66 -3.45 11.61
N LEU A 151 -19.44 -4.18 10.50
CA LEU A 151 -20.34 -4.21 9.36
C LEU A 151 -21.70 -4.80 9.73
N LEU A 152 -21.73 -5.95 10.42
CA LEU A 152 -22.97 -6.61 10.84
C LEU A 152 -23.74 -5.83 11.92
N ARG A 153 -23.06 -4.91 12.63
CA ARG A 153 -23.67 -4.02 13.63
C ARG A 153 -24.36 -2.80 12.99
N GLN A 154 -24.17 -2.54 11.70
CA GLN A 154 -24.75 -1.37 11.04
C GLN A 154 -26.27 -1.50 10.86
N GLU A 155 -26.97 -0.36 10.93
CA GLU A 155 -28.42 -0.27 10.75
C GLU A 155 -28.86 -0.54 9.31
N ALA A 156 -30.08 -1.07 9.11
CA ALA A 156 -30.61 -1.40 7.79
C ALA A 156 -30.64 -0.18 6.83
N ALA A 157 -30.92 1.01 7.37
CA ALA A 157 -30.92 2.26 6.61
C ALA A 157 -29.54 2.60 5.99
N TRP A 158 -28.44 2.17 6.60
CA TRP A 158 -27.10 2.33 6.05
C TRP A 158 -26.86 1.36 4.89
N PHE A 159 -27.28 0.10 5.04
CA PHE A 159 -27.20 -0.89 3.95
C PHE A 159 -28.06 -0.50 2.75
N ASP A 160 -29.21 0.13 2.97
CA ASP A 160 -30.04 0.65 1.88
C ASP A 160 -29.30 1.68 1.02
N GLN A 161 -28.36 2.45 1.58
CA GLN A 161 -27.59 3.45 0.83
C GLN A 161 -26.37 2.85 0.11
N GLN A 162 -25.89 1.69 0.57
CA GLN A 162 -24.69 1.05 0.04
C GLN A 162 -25.02 -0.01 -1.01
N LYS A 163 -24.07 -0.28 -1.91
CA LYS A 163 -24.15 -1.43 -2.82
C LYS A 163 -23.50 -2.63 -2.15
N THR A 164 -24.25 -3.68 -1.80
CA THR A 164 -23.72 -4.82 -1.03
C THR A 164 -22.49 -5.48 -1.68
N GLY A 165 -22.46 -5.58 -3.02
CA GLY A 165 -21.32 -6.13 -3.76
C GLY A 165 -20.04 -5.28 -3.67
N THR A 166 -20.15 -3.95 -3.50
CA THR A 166 -18.96 -3.09 -3.38
C THR A 166 -18.29 -3.25 -2.02
N LEU A 167 -19.05 -3.53 -0.95
CA LEU A 167 -18.51 -3.69 0.40
C LEU A 167 -17.57 -4.90 0.52
N THR A 168 -17.95 -6.04 -0.07
CA THR A 168 -17.12 -7.25 -0.08
C THR A 168 -15.88 -7.08 -0.95
N ALA A 169 -16.02 -6.43 -2.12
CA ALA A 169 -14.89 -6.14 -2.99
C ALA A 169 -13.90 -5.16 -2.34
N GLN A 170 -14.42 -4.10 -1.70
CA GLN A 170 -13.62 -3.13 -0.95
C GLN A 170 -12.89 -3.78 0.21
N LEU A 171 -13.55 -4.68 0.95
CA LEU A 171 -12.92 -5.42 2.04
C LEU A 171 -11.68 -6.17 1.55
N ASN A 172 -11.83 -7.01 0.52
CA ASN A 172 -10.73 -7.84 0.03
C ASN A 172 -9.61 -6.98 -0.58
N ALA A 173 -9.95 -6.01 -1.42
CA ALA A 173 -8.97 -5.18 -2.11
C ALA A 173 -8.19 -4.27 -1.15
N ASN A 174 -8.88 -3.60 -0.22
CA ASN A 174 -8.22 -2.69 0.72
C ASN A 174 -7.40 -3.46 1.75
N ILE A 175 -7.89 -4.58 2.26
CA ILE A 175 -7.11 -5.39 3.21
C ILE A 175 -5.85 -5.97 2.56
N GLU A 176 -5.91 -6.37 1.29
CA GLU A 176 -4.71 -6.84 0.59
C GLU A 176 -3.66 -5.73 0.44
N LYS A 177 -4.08 -4.49 0.11
CA LYS A 177 -3.19 -3.32 0.08
C LYS A 177 -2.58 -3.02 1.45
N ILE A 178 -3.36 -3.13 2.52
CA ILE A 178 -2.90 -2.94 3.90
C ILE A 178 -1.86 -4.01 4.27
N LYS A 179 -2.14 -5.27 3.94
CA LYS A 179 -1.23 -6.41 4.18
C LYS A 179 0.10 -6.24 3.44
N ASP A 180 0.06 -5.78 2.19
CA ASP A 180 1.27 -5.51 1.41
C ASP A 180 2.10 -4.38 2.03
N GLY A 181 1.48 -3.26 2.41
CA GLY A 181 2.20 -2.13 3.01
C GLY A 181 2.74 -2.37 4.42
N ILE A 182 1.97 -3.04 5.30
CA ILE A 182 2.38 -3.36 6.69
C ILE A 182 3.42 -4.48 6.75
N GLY A 183 3.48 -5.34 5.72
CA GLY A 183 4.32 -6.53 5.68
C GLY A 183 5.83 -6.26 5.65
N ASP A 184 6.51 -6.83 4.67
CA ASP A 184 7.96 -6.74 4.54
C ASP A 184 8.46 -5.36 4.05
N LYS A 185 7.56 -4.55 3.47
CA LYS A 185 7.90 -3.27 2.83
C LYS A 185 8.48 -2.24 3.80
N VAL A 186 7.96 -2.13 5.03
CA VAL A 186 8.53 -1.25 6.06
C VAL A 186 9.98 -1.65 6.39
N GLY A 187 10.24 -2.96 6.51
CA GLY A 187 11.58 -3.49 6.73
C GLY A 187 12.52 -3.24 5.53
N MET A 188 12.01 -3.38 4.30
CA MET A 188 12.77 -3.04 3.09
C MET A 188 13.12 -1.55 3.04
N ILE A 189 12.21 -0.67 3.47
CA ILE A 189 12.47 0.76 3.52
C ILE A 189 13.58 1.08 4.52
N LEU A 190 13.46 0.54 5.73
CA LEU A 190 14.44 0.75 6.80
C LEU A 190 15.82 0.21 6.42
N ARG A 191 15.86 -0.96 5.77
CA ARG A 191 17.09 -1.55 5.21
C ARG A 191 17.71 -0.64 4.15
N GLY A 192 16.93 -0.16 3.19
CA GLY A 192 17.41 0.71 2.11
C GLY A 192 17.98 2.03 2.63
N VAL A 193 17.28 2.68 3.57
CA VAL A 193 17.75 3.93 4.20
C VAL A 193 19.02 3.69 5.01
N THR A 194 19.05 2.64 5.85
CA THR A 194 20.23 2.31 6.66
C THR A 194 21.43 1.99 5.77
N MET A 195 21.21 1.24 4.69
CA MET A 195 22.25 0.88 3.73
C MET A 195 22.81 2.12 3.04
N PHE A 196 21.96 3.02 2.54
CA PHE A 196 22.43 4.26 1.91
C PHE A 196 23.24 5.12 2.89
N LEU A 197 22.73 5.34 4.10
CA LEU A 197 23.43 6.11 5.13
C LEU A 197 24.78 5.47 5.49
N THR A 198 24.81 4.15 5.68
CA THR A 198 26.04 3.42 6.02
C THR A 198 27.05 3.48 4.88
N CYS A 199 26.61 3.34 3.63
CA CYS A 199 27.47 3.50 2.45
C CYS A 199 28.07 4.92 2.37
N VAL A 200 27.26 5.96 2.59
CA VAL A 200 27.75 7.34 2.55
C VAL A 200 28.74 7.60 3.69
N ILE A 201 28.41 7.21 4.92
CA ILE A 201 29.26 7.42 6.11
C ILE A 201 30.61 6.70 5.93
N ILE A 202 30.59 5.42 5.57
CA ILE A 202 31.81 4.64 5.36
C ILE A 202 32.61 5.21 4.18
N GLY A 203 31.96 5.63 3.09
CA GLY A 203 32.63 6.25 1.95
C GLY A 203 33.42 7.49 2.36
N PHE A 204 32.80 8.40 3.10
CA PHE A 204 33.45 9.61 3.61
C PHE A 204 34.61 9.33 4.58
N ILE A 205 34.51 8.26 5.39
CA ILE A 205 35.59 7.85 6.29
C ILE A 205 36.81 7.35 5.51
N TYR A 206 36.61 6.57 4.45
CA TYR A 206 37.72 5.97 3.68
C TYR A 206 38.34 6.95 2.70
N ASP A 207 37.54 7.64 1.89
CA ASP A 207 38.02 8.70 1.00
C ASP A 207 36.89 9.70 0.68
N TRP A 208 36.94 10.87 1.29
CA TRP A 208 35.94 11.91 1.10
C TRP A 208 35.98 12.55 -0.30
N ARG A 209 37.13 12.54 -0.99
CA ARG A 209 37.31 13.20 -2.29
C ARG A 209 36.63 12.41 -3.39
N LEU A 210 36.87 11.11 -3.41
CA LEU A 210 36.23 10.15 -4.32
C LEU A 210 34.73 10.06 -4.02
N THR A 211 34.37 10.01 -2.74
CA THR A 211 32.96 9.96 -2.33
C THR A 211 32.19 11.19 -2.79
N LEU A 212 32.75 12.41 -2.72
CA LEU A 212 32.11 13.62 -3.21
C LEU A 212 31.80 13.59 -4.70
N VAL A 213 32.74 13.09 -5.53
CA VAL A 213 32.54 12.95 -6.98
C VAL A 213 31.37 12.01 -7.27
N MET A 214 31.27 10.92 -6.51
CA MET A 214 30.22 9.91 -6.70
C MET A 214 28.92 10.20 -5.96
N PHE A 215 28.91 11.15 -5.01
CA PHE A 215 27.75 11.43 -4.15
C PHE A 215 26.50 11.82 -4.94
N GLY A 216 26.69 12.51 -6.08
CA GLY A 216 25.60 12.88 -6.99
C GLY A 216 24.80 11.69 -7.53
N THR A 217 25.37 10.47 -7.55
CA THR A 217 24.67 9.27 -8.02
C THR A 217 23.40 8.98 -7.23
N GLY A 218 23.41 9.14 -5.90
CA GLY A 218 22.29 8.78 -5.05
C GLY A 218 21.05 9.63 -5.34
N PRO A 219 21.13 10.97 -5.21
CA PRO A 219 20.00 11.86 -5.49
C PRO A 219 19.50 11.76 -6.94
N ILE A 220 20.39 11.66 -7.92
CA ILE A 220 19.99 11.54 -9.33
C ILE A 220 19.27 10.20 -9.58
N SER A 221 19.79 9.11 -9.03
CA SER A 221 19.17 7.78 -9.09
C SER A 221 17.76 7.77 -8.48
N ALA A 222 17.63 8.38 -7.30
CA ALA A 222 16.34 8.51 -6.63
C ALA A 222 15.34 9.34 -7.44
N ALA A 223 15.78 10.44 -8.07
CA ALA A 223 14.94 11.26 -8.93
C ALA A 223 14.47 10.50 -10.19
N LEU A 224 15.35 9.74 -10.84
CA LEU A 224 15.01 8.94 -12.03
C LEU A 224 14.03 7.82 -11.71
N LEU A 225 14.26 7.04 -10.65
CA LEU A 225 13.34 5.94 -10.30
C LEU A 225 12.02 6.44 -9.71
N SER A 226 12.01 7.56 -9.00
CA SER A 226 10.77 8.16 -8.48
C SER A 226 9.89 8.71 -9.61
N THR A 227 10.47 9.37 -10.59
CA THR A 227 9.75 9.83 -11.79
C THR A 227 9.24 8.66 -12.64
N MET A 228 10.05 7.60 -12.81
CA MET A 228 9.60 6.35 -13.44
C MET A 228 8.40 5.73 -12.72
N ALA A 229 8.50 5.56 -11.39
CA ALA A 229 7.44 4.96 -10.58
C ALA A 229 6.13 5.75 -10.68
N ARG A 230 6.20 7.08 -10.69
CA ARG A 230 5.03 7.96 -10.86
C ARG A 230 4.34 7.74 -12.21
N GLN A 231 5.10 7.77 -13.31
CA GLN A 231 4.53 7.64 -14.64
C GLN A 231 3.98 6.23 -14.88
N MET A 232 4.66 5.21 -14.34
CA MET A 232 4.21 3.84 -14.40
C MET A 232 2.86 3.68 -13.69
N GLU A 233 2.69 4.23 -12.50
CA GLU A 233 1.43 4.13 -11.76
C GLU A 233 0.28 4.85 -12.46
N HIS A 234 0.50 6.06 -12.98
CA HIS A 234 -0.51 6.79 -13.76
C HIS A 234 -0.95 5.98 -14.99
N SER A 235 0.01 5.44 -15.74
CA SER A 235 -0.28 4.69 -16.96
C SER A 235 -0.94 3.34 -16.65
N SER A 236 -0.53 2.67 -15.58
CA SER A 236 -1.14 1.42 -15.09
C SER A 236 -2.58 1.63 -14.61
N SER A 237 -2.86 2.76 -13.95
CA SER A 237 -4.23 3.13 -13.58
C SER A 237 -5.12 3.35 -14.81
N MET A 238 -4.62 4.06 -15.81
CA MET A 238 -5.34 4.27 -17.08
C MET A 238 -5.56 2.95 -17.83
N GLN A 239 -4.55 2.09 -17.86
CA GLN A 239 -4.65 0.74 -18.44
C GLN A 239 -5.74 -0.08 -17.74
N SER A 240 -5.72 -0.14 -16.40
CA SER A 240 -6.71 -0.86 -15.61
C SER A 240 -8.15 -0.37 -15.86
N ASN A 241 -8.35 0.93 -16.03
CA ASN A 241 -9.66 1.49 -16.37
C ASN A 241 -10.12 1.07 -17.78
N THR A 242 -9.22 1.08 -18.77
CA THR A 242 -9.54 0.58 -20.12
C THR A 242 -9.79 -0.93 -20.16
N ASP A 243 -9.06 -1.70 -19.35
CA ASP A 243 -9.29 -3.14 -19.19
C ASP A 243 -10.67 -3.42 -18.59
N GLY A 244 -11.09 -2.64 -17.59
CA GLY A 244 -12.45 -2.72 -17.04
C GLY A 244 -13.53 -2.47 -18.08
N ARG A 245 -13.32 -1.53 -19.02
CA ARG A 245 -14.24 -1.28 -20.14
C ARG A 245 -14.27 -2.44 -21.14
N ALA A 246 -13.12 -3.05 -21.44
CA ALA A 246 -13.06 -4.21 -22.32
C ALA A 246 -13.76 -5.42 -21.68
N ALA A 247 -13.55 -5.64 -20.38
CA ALA A 247 -14.22 -6.68 -19.60
C ALA A 247 -15.75 -6.48 -19.60
N ALA A 248 -16.23 -5.24 -19.45
CA ALA A 248 -17.66 -4.94 -19.51
C ALA A 248 -18.29 -5.29 -20.88
N VAL A 249 -17.61 -5.00 -21.98
CA VAL A 249 -18.07 -5.38 -23.34
C VAL A 249 -18.12 -6.89 -23.50
N LEU A 250 -17.12 -7.60 -22.97
CA LEU A 250 -17.08 -9.06 -22.98
C LEU A 250 -18.23 -9.66 -22.17
N GLU A 251 -18.45 -9.15 -20.96
CA GLU A 251 -19.53 -9.56 -20.06
C GLU A 251 -20.90 -9.32 -20.70
N GLU A 252 -21.14 -8.13 -21.28
CA GLU A 252 -22.36 -7.80 -22.02
C GLU A 252 -22.63 -8.80 -23.17
N SER A 253 -21.57 -9.18 -23.90
CA SER A 253 -21.65 -10.10 -25.03
C SER A 253 -21.98 -11.53 -24.60
N ILE A 254 -21.33 -12.02 -23.54
CA ILE A 254 -21.49 -13.40 -23.05
C ILE A 254 -22.85 -13.57 -22.38
N MET A 255 -23.24 -12.62 -21.51
CA MET A 255 -24.51 -12.68 -20.79
C MET A 255 -25.71 -12.62 -21.74
N ASN A 256 -25.60 -11.88 -22.86
CA ASN A 256 -26.65 -11.74 -23.86
C ASN A 256 -26.37 -12.54 -25.14
N VAL A 257 -25.64 -13.66 -25.06
CA VAL A 257 -25.19 -14.41 -26.24
C VAL A 257 -26.34 -14.82 -27.18
N LYS A 258 -27.52 -15.16 -26.63
CA LYS A 258 -28.71 -15.49 -27.42
C LYS A 258 -29.20 -14.30 -28.24
N THR A 259 -29.20 -13.10 -27.65
CA THR A 259 -29.61 -11.86 -28.32
C THR A 259 -28.58 -11.47 -29.38
N VAL A 260 -27.29 -11.57 -29.07
CA VAL A 260 -26.22 -11.30 -30.03
C VAL A 260 -26.32 -12.25 -31.23
N ALA A 261 -26.60 -13.54 -30.99
CA ALA A 261 -26.81 -14.52 -32.05
C ALA A 261 -28.09 -14.26 -32.86
N ALA A 262 -29.19 -13.94 -32.19
CA ALA A 262 -30.47 -13.63 -32.84
C ALA A 262 -30.40 -12.37 -33.72
N CYS A 263 -29.59 -11.38 -33.33
CA CYS A 263 -29.36 -10.15 -34.11
C CYS A 263 -28.20 -10.27 -35.12
N ASN A 264 -27.55 -11.44 -35.23
CA ASN A 264 -26.36 -11.67 -36.07
C ASN A 264 -25.24 -10.62 -35.83
N ALA A 265 -25.05 -10.20 -34.57
CA ALA A 265 -24.19 -9.09 -34.18
C ALA A 265 -22.79 -9.53 -33.68
N GLN A 266 -22.40 -10.79 -33.89
CA GLN A 266 -21.15 -11.36 -33.38
C GLN A 266 -19.93 -10.57 -33.85
N GLU A 267 -19.83 -10.29 -35.15
CA GLU A 267 -18.72 -9.51 -35.70
C GLU A 267 -18.67 -8.09 -35.13
N THR A 268 -19.83 -7.46 -34.91
CA THR A 268 -19.92 -6.12 -34.35
C THR A 268 -19.37 -6.09 -32.93
N MET A 269 -19.71 -7.09 -32.10
CA MET A 269 -19.18 -7.21 -30.74
C MET A 269 -17.67 -7.49 -30.73
N ILE A 270 -17.18 -8.35 -31.63
CA ILE A 270 -15.73 -8.61 -31.80
C ILE A 270 -14.99 -7.32 -32.19
N LYS A 271 -15.52 -6.56 -33.15
CA LYS A 271 -14.93 -5.26 -33.58
C LYS A 271 -14.91 -4.26 -32.42
N ARG A 272 -15.99 -4.17 -31.64
CA ARG A 272 -16.08 -3.31 -30.45
C ARG A 272 -15.03 -3.70 -29.39
N TYR A 273 -14.90 -5.00 -29.10
CA TYR A 273 -13.90 -5.51 -28.16
C TYR A 273 -12.46 -5.26 -28.64
N ALA A 274 -12.19 -5.52 -29.93
CA ALA A 274 -10.89 -5.26 -30.54
C ALA A 274 -10.52 -3.76 -30.50
N ALA A 275 -11.47 -2.86 -30.70
CA ALA A 275 -11.24 -1.42 -30.60
C ALA A 275 -10.86 -1.01 -29.16
N THR A 276 -11.54 -1.56 -28.14
CA THR A 276 -11.18 -1.30 -26.73
C THR A 276 -9.80 -1.87 -26.37
N LEU A 277 -9.46 -3.06 -26.86
CA LEU A 277 -8.12 -3.65 -26.64
C LEU A 277 -7.00 -2.84 -27.32
N LYS A 278 -7.25 -2.29 -28.51
CA LYS A 278 -6.27 -1.43 -29.20
C LYS A 278 -5.96 -0.16 -28.39
N ALA A 279 -6.96 0.42 -27.72
CA ALA A 279 -6.76 1.54 -26.82
C ALA A 279 -5.93 1.13 -25.59
N CYS A 280 -6.25 0.00 -24.96
CA CYS A 280 -5.45 -0.54 -23.84
C CYS A 280 -3.99 -0.76 -24.24
N ARG A 281 -3.74 -1.42 -25.39
CA ARG A 281 -2.39 -1.65 -25.92
C ARG A 281 -1.58 -0.36 -26.07
N LYS A 282 -2.22 0.75 -26.48
CA LYS A 282 -1.54 2.05 -26.62
C LYS A 282 -1.05 2.57 -25.27
N PHE A 283 -1.87 2.49 -24.22
CA PHE A 283 -1.49 2.89 -22.87
C PHE A 283 -0.38 2.00 -22.30
N ALA A 284 -0.50 0.67 -22.46
CA ALA A 284 0.52 -0.28 -22.04
C ALA A 284 1.86 -0.01 -22.73
N LEU A 285 1.86 0.16 -24.06
CA LEU A 285 3.10 0.41 -24.82
C LEU A 285 3.76 1.72 -24.40
N HIS A 286 2.97 2.78 -24.15
CA HIS A 286 3.52 4.03 -23.64
C HIS A 286 4.11 3.88 -22.24
N ALA A 287 3.44 3.14 -21.34
CA ALA A 287 3.92 2.85 -19.99
C ALA A 287 5.27 2.12 -20.01
N TYR A 288 5.36 1.02 -20.76
CA TYR A 288 6.57 0.21 -20.84
C TYR A 288 7.71 0.91 -21.59
N ALA A 289 7.41 1.68 -22.63
CA ALA A 289 8.43 2.47 -23.34
C ALA A 289 9.04 3.54 -22.42
N PHE A 290 8.21 4.25 -21.65
CA PHE A 290 8.69 5.23 -20.68
C PHE A 290 9.48 4.57 -19.54
N ALA A 291 8.98 3.46 -19.01
CA ALA A 291 9.69 2.71 -17.97
C ALA A 291 11.07 2.23 -18.44
N GLY A 292 11.15 1.63 -19.63
CA GLY A 292 12.42 1.18 -20.20
C GLY A 292 13.40 2.32 -20.47
N PHE A 293 12.91 3.49 -20.90
CA PHE A 293 13.76 4.67 -21.09
C PHE A 293 14.37 5.17 -19.78
N PHE A 294 13.57 5.30 -18.72
CA PHE A 294 14.06 5.77 -17.43
C PHE A 294 14.95 4.73 -16.72
N ASP A 295 14.65 3.45 -16.86
CA ASP A 295 15.49 2.36 -16.34
C ASP A 295 16.87 2.35 -17.04
N GLY A 296 16.88 2.49 -18.38
CA GLY A 296 18.11 2.64 -19.15
C GLY A 296 18.91 3.90 -18.77
N LEU A 297 18.22 5.04 -18.60
CA LEU A 297 18.85 6.29 -18.15
C LEU A 297 19.43 6.18 -16.73
N PHE A 298 18.76 5.46 -15.84
CA PHE A 298 19.25 5.18 -14.50
C PHE A 298 20.55 4.38 -14.52
N PHE A 299 20.62 3.27 -15.26
CA PHE A 299 21.85 2.50 -15.39
C PHE A 299 22.96 3.28 -16.09
N LEU A 300 22.63 4.11 -17.10
CA LEU A 300 23.60 4.99 -17.74
C LEU A 300 24.26 5.94 -16.73
N VAL A 301 23.46 6.64 -15.92
CA VAL A 301 23.98 7.54 -14.88
C VAL A 301 24.85 6.77 -13.88
N LEU A 302 24.37 5.62 -13.42
CA LEU A 302 25.08 4.80 -12.45
C LEU A 302 26.47 4.39 -12.99
N TYR A 303 26.56 3.91 -14.23
CA TYR A 303 27.83 3.53 -14.84
C TYR A 303 28.74 4.70 -15.21
N VAL A 304 28.19 5.85 -15.62
CA VAL A 304 28.98 7.06 -15.91
C VAL A 304 29.70 7.54 -14.65
N PHE A 305 28.99 7.64 -13.53
CA PHE A 305 29.62 8.00 -12.26
C PHE A 305 30.55 6.93 -11.72
N PHE A 306 30.25 5.64 -11.97
CA PHE A 306 31.16 4.56 -11.63
C PHE A 306 32.48 4.69 -12.41
N ALA A 307 32.43 4.92 -13.72
CA ALA A 307 33.59 5.16 -14.56
C ALA A 307 34.35 6.43 -14.14
N ALA A 308 33.65 7.53 -13.86
CA ALA A 308 34.24 8.77 -13.37
C ALA A 308 34.93 8.58 -12.01
N GLY A 309 34.33 7.82 -11.11
CA GLY A 309 34.90 7.44 -9.82
C GLY A 309 36.19 6.64 -9.99
N PHE A 310 36.21 5.64 -10.86
CA PHE A 310 37.44 4.88 -11.14
C PHE A 310 38.52 5.73 -11.81
N TYR A 311 38.15 6.57 -12.77
CA TYR A 311 39.11 7.47 -13.44
C TYR A 311 39.75 8.44 -12.45
N TYR A 312 38.94 9.10 -11.62
CA TYR A 312 39.43 10.03 -10.61
C TYR A 312 40.19 9.31 -9.48
N GLY A 313 39.72 8.13 -9.07
CA GLY A 313 40.42 7.27 -8.11
C GLY A 313 41.80 6.83 -8.62
N ALA A 314 41.90 6.44 -9.89
CA ALA A 314 43.17 6.08 -10.52
C ALA A 314 44.13 7.28 -10.58
N TYR A 315 43.62 8.47 -10.87
CA TYR A 315 44.41 9.71 -10.81
C TYR A 315 44.92 10.02 -9.38
N LEU A 316 44.06 9.87 -8.36
CA LEU A 316 44.45 10.02 -6.95
C LEU A 316 45.50 8.99 -6.50
N TYR A 317 45.42 7.76 -7.04
CA TYR A 317 46.42 6.73 -6.82
C TYR A 317 47.76 7.07 -7.48
N GLN A 318 47.74 7.59 -8.72
CA GLN A 318 48.95 8.00 -9.44
C GLN A 318 49.72 9.11 -8.71
N ILE A 319 49.00 10.06 -8.11
CA ILE A 319 49.58 11.17 -7.31
C ILE A 319 49.97 10.72 -5.88
N ARG A 320 49.76 9.44 -5.55
CA ARG A 320 50.06 8.84 -4.23
C ARG A 320 49.30 9.48 -3.07
N ILE A 321 48.11 10.02 -3.33
CA ILE A 321 47.18 10.44 -2.28
C ILE A 321 46.50 9.21 -1.68
N ILE A 322 46.07 8.29 -2.54
CA ILE A 322 45.56 6.98 -2.14
C ILE A 322 46.70 5.97 -2.28
N MET A 323 47.08 5.33 -1.18
CA MET A 323 48.18 4.35 -1.16
C MET A 323 47.71 2.93 -1.50
N ASN A 324 46.44 2.62 -1.24
CA ASN A 324 45.87 1.29 -1.44
C ASN A 324 44.83 1.31 -2.57
N PRO A 325 45.09 0.64 -3.71
CA PRO A 325 44.15 0.64 -4.82
C PRO A 325 42.82 -0.04 -4.45
N GLY A 326 42.83 -0.99 -3.51
CA GLY A 326 41.62 -1.64 -3.02
C GLY A 326 40.59 -0.70 -2.38
N TYR A 327 41.01 0.46 -1.85
CA TYR A 327 40.08 1.45 -1.30
C TYR A 327 39.24 2.14 -2.37
N ILE A 328 39.79 2.32 -3.57
CA ILE A 328 39.05 2.88 -4.71
C ILE A 328 37.92 1.93 -5.09
N PHE A 329 38.22 0.63 -5.19
CA PHE A 329 37.20 -0.40 -5.44
C PHE A 329 36.15 -0.45 -4.33
N ALA A 330 36.56 -0.38 -3.06
CA ALA A 330 35.64 -0.38 -1.92
C ALA A 330 34.66 0.79 -2.00
N VAL A 331 35.17 2.02 -2.08
CA VAL A 331 34.36 3.25 -2.07
C VAL A 331 33.48 3.33 -3.32
N ALA A 332 33.99 2.97 -4.50
CA ALA A 332 33.19 3.00 -5.73
C ALA A 332 32.01 2.03 -5.68
N ASN A 333 32.23 0.78 -5.23
CA ASN A 333 31.15 -0.20 -5.08
C ASN A 333 30.16 0.18 -3.98
N LEU A 334 30.67 0.70 -2.86
CA LEU A 334 29.87 1.13 -1.71
C LEU A 334 28.85 2.21 -2.11
N ILE A 335 29.30 3.27 -2.78
CA ILE A 335 28.43 4.36 -3.24
C ILE A 335 27.50 3.87 -4.35
N MET A 336 27.97 3.02 -5.26
CA MET A 336 27.14 2.44 -6.32
C MET A 336 25.97 1.61 -5.76
N PHE A 337 26.24 0.68 -4.85
CA PHE A 337 25.20 -0.14 -4.22
C PHE A 337 24.27 0.69 -3.33
N GLY A 338 24.80 1.68 -2.61
CA GLY A 338 23.99 2.61 -1.81
C GLY A 338 23.00 3.39 -2.67
N SER A 339 23.47 3.98 -3.77
CA SER A 339 22.65 4.74 -4.71
C SER A 339 21.62 3.88 -5.44
N TYR A 340 21.98 2.64 -5.81
CA TYR A 340 21.03 1.68 -6.38
C TYR A 340 19.87 1.36 -5.43
N ASN A 341 20.17 1.04 -4.17
CA ASN A 341 19.14 0.70 -3.17
C ASN A 341 18.27 1.91 -2.82
N LEU A 342 18.83 3.11 -2.84
CA LEU A 342 18.05 4.34 -2.68
C LEU A 342 17.07 4.54 -3.86
N GLY A 343 17.50 4.25 -5.08
CA GLY A 343 16.62 4.31 -6.27
C GLY A 343 15.43 3.37 -6.15
N VAL A 344 15.67 2.10 -5.78
CA VAL A 344 14.63 1.05 -5.69
C VAL A 344 13.74 1.19 -4.44
N LEU A 345 13.98 2.20 -3.59
CA LEU A 345 13.19 2.46 -2.38
C LEU A 345 11.76 2.95 -2.67
N SER A 346 11.58 3.66 -3.79
CA SER A 346 10.33 4.36 -4.12
C SER A 346 9.08 3.44 -4.17
N PRO A 347 9.09 2.30 -4.88
CA PRO A 347 7.96 1.36 -4.89
C PRO A 347 7.55 0.83 -3.51
N HIS A 348 8.52 0.64 -2.60
CA HIS A 348 8.23 0.18 -1.24
C HIS A 348 7.52 1.26 -0.42
N LEU A 349 7.99 2.51 -0.52
CA LEU A 349 7.33 3.64 0.13
C LEU A 349 5.90 3.83 -0.39
N MET A 350 5.71 3.60 -1.69
CA MET A 350 4.39 3.65 -2.32
C MET A 350 3.40 2.61 -1.80
N ALA A 351 3.85 1.38 -1.56
CA ALA A 351 3.01 0.35 -0.94
C ALA A 351 2.50 0.79 0.44
N VAL A 352 3.36 1.41 1.26
CA VAL A 352 2.99 1.93 2.59
C VAL A 352 1.99 3.08 2.49
N LEU A 353 2.17 4.01 1.55
CA LEU A 353 1.22 5.11 1.32
C LEU A 353 -0.15 4.60 0.88
N ASN A 354 -0.17 3.63 -0.05
CA ASN A 354 -1.41 3.00 -0.52
C ASN A 354 -2.11 2.22 0.61
N ALA A 355 -1.36 1.59 1.51
CA ALA A 355 -1.90 0.97 2.71
C ALA A 355 -2.57 1.98 3.65
N ARG A 356 -2.01 3.18 3.84
CA ARG A 356 -2.63 4.24 4.65
C ARG A 356 -3.96 4.72 4.07
N VAL A 357 -4.06 4.86 2.75
CA VAL A 357 -5.32 5.22 2.09
C VAL A 357 -6.34 4.10 2.21
N ALA A 358 -5.94 2.85 1.97
CA ALA A 358 -6.80 1.69 2.09
C ALA A 358 -7.32 1.48 3.53
N ALA A 359 -6.46 1.67 4.54
CA ALA A 359 -6.82 1.57 5.95
C ALA A 359 -7.82 2.65 6.38
N ALA A 360 -7.77 3.85 5.80
CA ALA A 360 -8.75 4.90 6.09
C ALA A 360 -10.18 4.46 5.74
N VAL A 361 -10.37 3.80 4.60
CA VAL A 361 -11.69 3.28 4.17
C VAL A 361 -12.19 2.20 5.13
N ILE A 362 -11.31 1.27 5.53
CA ILE A 362 -11.65 0.19 6.46
C ILE A 362 -11.96 0.75 7.85
N TYR A 363 -11.15 1.68 8.36
CA TYR A 363 -11.34 2.26 9.70
C TYR A 363 -12.59 3.15 9.76
N LYS A 364 -12.96 3.84 8.67
CA LYS A 364 -14.22 4.60 8.61
C LYS A 364 -15.43 3.71 8.93
N ILE A 365 -15.44 2.47 8.46
CA ILE A 365 -16.53 1.51 8.72
C ILE A 365 -16.42 0.93 10.14
N ILE A 366 -15.21 0.62 10.61
CA ILE A 366 -15.00 0.07 11.96
C ILE A 366 -15.35 1.09 13.05
N ASP A 367 -14.94 2.35 12.89
CA ASP A 367 -15.15 3.39 13.88
C ASP A 367 -16.55 4.03 13.77
N ARG A 368 -17.34 3.69 12.75
CA ARG A 368 -18.73 4.16 12.61
C ARG A 368 -19.60 3.56 13.72
N LYS A 369 -20.13 4.44 14.58
CA LYS A 369 -21.17 4.08 15.55
C LYS A 369 -22.56 4.19 14.88
N PRO A 370 -23.35 3.11 14.79
CA PRO A 370 -24.70 3.18 14.26
C PRO A 370 -25.61 4.01 15.20
N SER A 371 -26.64 4.63 14.64
CA SER A 371 -27.62 5.39 15.44
C SER A 371 -28.49 4.44 16.25
N PHE A 372 -28.83 3.29 15.66
CA PHE A 372 -29.51 2.19 16.31
C PHE A 372 -28.56 1.01 16.45
N ASP A 373 -28.09 0.78 17.68
CA ASP A 373 -27.14 -0.28 17.97
C ASP A 373 -27.86 -1.55 18.43
N SER A 374 -27.93 -2.54 17.55
CA SER A 374 -28.51 -3.86 17.83
C SER A 374 -27.75 -4.64 18.90
N SER A 375 -26.49 -4.30 19.15
CA SER A 375 -25.64 -4.94 20.16
C SER A 375 -25.66 -4.20 21.50
N SER A 376 -26.38 -3.08 21.61
CA SER A 376 -26.49 -2.35 22.87
C SER A 376 -27.37 -3.11 23.87
N THR A 377 -26.97 -3.09 25.13
CA THR A 377 -27.80 -3.59 26.25
C THR A 377 -28.76 -2.54 26.78
N ASP A 378 -28.70 -1.32 26.25
CA ASP A 378 -29.56 -0.22 26.63
C ASP A 378 -30.98 -0.44 26.13
N GLY A 379 -31.96 -0.13 26.98
CA GLY A 379 -33.38 -0.30 26.69
C GLY A 379 -34.10 -1.03 27.81
N MET A 380 -35.42 -0.89 27.83
CA MET A 380 -36.27 -1.57 28.79
C MET A 380 -36.44 -3.04 28.38
N LYS A 381 -35.95 -3.97 29.20
CA LYS A 381 -36.24 -5.40 29.05
C LYS A 381 -37.55 -5.70 29.75
N VAL A 382 -38.60 -5.95 28.97
CA VAL A 382 -39.93 -6.27 29.50
C VAL A 382 -40.01 -7.77 29.77
N ASN A 383 -40.36 -8.16 31.00
CA ASN A 383 -40.43 -9.57 31.40
C ASN A 383 -41.59 -10.34 30.74
N GLU A 384 -42.70 -9.65 30.47
CA GLU A 384 -43.90 -10.24 29.89
C GLU A 384 -44.52 -9.28 28.86
N VAL A 385 -44.63 -9.74 27.61
CA VAL A 385 -45.15 -8.94 26.49
C VAL A 385 -46.57 -9.42 26.16
N LYS A 386 -47.57 -8.58 26.46
CA LYS A 386 -48.98 -8.88 26.16
C LYS A 386 -49.33 -8.79 24.66
N GLY A 387 -48.49 -8.16 23.84
CA GLY A 387 -48.63 -8.13 22.37
C GLY A 387 -49.65 -7.14 21.80
N GLY A 388 -50.09 -6.13 22.57
CA GLY A 388 -50.88 -5.02 22.01
C GLY A 388 -49.99 -4.07 21.19
N ILE A 389 -50.41 -3.74 19.97
CA ILE A 389 -49.66 -2.87 19.05
C ILE A 389 -50.52 -1.65 18.71
N GLU A 390 -49.94 -0.45 18.79
CA GLU A 390 -50.61 0.80 18.46
C GLU A 390 -49.69 1.70 17.64
N PHE A 391 -50.19 2.16 16.48
CA PHE A 391 -49.56 3.18 15.65
C PHE A 391 -50.28 4.51 15.91
N GLN A 392 -49.52 5.56 16.22
CA GLN A 392 -50.05 6.92 16.44
C GLN A 392 -49.42 7.91 15.46
N ASN A 393 -50.18 8.33 14.44
CA ASN A 393 -49.80 9.35 13.46
C ASN A 393 -48.40 9.12 12.85
N VAL A 394 -48.11 7.87 12.49
CA VAL A 394 -46.78 7.47 12.03
C VAL A 394 -46.51 8.05 10.64
N LYS A 395 -45.38 8.76 10.53
CA LYS A 395 -44.86 9.30 9.27
C LYS A 395 -43.48 8.71 9.01
N PHE A 396 -43.28 8.13 7.82
CA PHE A 396 -42.04 7.44 7.49
C PHE A 396 -41.64 7.63 6.02
N SER A 397 -40.34 7.75 5.79
CA SER A 397 -39.71 7.80 4.47
C SER A 397 -38.41 7.02 4.50
N TYR A 398 -38.09 6.31 3.40
CA TYR A 398 -36.81 5.60 3.27
C TYR A 398 -35.66 6.59 3.02
N PRO A 399 -34.43 6.30 3.51
CA PRO A 399 -33.31 7.22 3.39
C PRO A 399 -32.93 7.61 1.95
N LYS A 400 -33.17 6.71 0.99
CA LYS A 400 -32.93 6.93 -0.45
C LYS A 400 -33.91 7.93 -1.10
N SER A 401 -35.07 8.14 -0.50
CA SER A 401 -36.16 8.93 -1.08
C SER A 401 -36.82 9.82 -0.03
N LYS A 402 -36.02 10.64 0.68
CA LYS A 402 -36.48 11.50 1.79
C LYS A 402 -37.65 12.43 1.43
N GLU A 403 -37.80 12.77 0.15
CA GLU A 403 -38.88 13.65 -0.34
C GLU A 403 -40.24 12.95 -0.42
N HIS A 404 -40.27 11.62 -0.49
CA HIS A 404 -41.50 10.84 -0.57
C HIS A 404 -41.81 10.16 0.76
N LEU A 405 -42.90 10.58 1.40
CA LEU A 405 -43.49 9.91 2.56
C LEU A 405 -44.24 8.66 2.11
N VAL A 406 -43.76 7.49 2.57
CA VAL A 406 -44.43 6.20 2.34
C VAL A 406 -45.58 5.99 3.31
N LEU A 407 -45.39 6.40 4.57
CA LEU A 407 -46.45 6.49 5.57
C LEU A 407 -46.70 7.96 5.87
N ASN A 408 -47.94 8.41 5.79
CA ASN A 408 -48.32 9.80 5.99
C ASN A 408 -49.44 9.92 7.04
N GLY A 409 -49.09 9.73 8.30
CA GLY A 409 -50.01 9.87 9.43
C GLY A 409 -50.88 8.64 9.67
N LEU A 410 -50.29 7.44 9.56
CA LEU A 410 -50.99 6.18 9.79
C LEU A 410 -51.26 5.97 11.29
N SER A 411 -52.52 5.71 11.66
CA SER A 411 -52.95 5.39 13.03
C SER A 411 -53.86 4.17 13.04
N TRP A 412 -53.53 3.14 13.84
CA TRP A 412 -54.34 1.95 14.02
C TRP A 412 -53.93 1.21 15.31
N THR A 413 -54.82 0.34 15.81
CA THR A 413 -54.62 -0.42 17.06
C THR A 413 -54.98 -1.88 16.87
N ALA A 414 -54.15 -2.80 17.39
CA ALA A 414 -54.45 -4.23 17.55
C ALA A 414 -54.43 -4.63 19.02
N LYS A 415 -55.46 -5.37 19.45
CA LYS A 415 -55.50 -5.93 20.80
C LYS A 415 -54.69 -7.24 20.87
N PRO A 416 -54.24 -7.64 22.07
CA PRO A 416 -53.65 -8.95 22.30
C PRO A 416 -54.52 -10.08 21.71
N GLY A 417 -53.95 -10.89 20.82
CA GLY A 417 -54.63 -12.02 20.18
C GLY A 417 -55.37 -11.71 18.87
N ASP A 418 -55.46 -10.44 18.48
CA ASP A 418 -56.08 -10.08 17.20
C ASP A 418 -55.20 -10.49 16.01
N THR A 419 -55.82 -10.96 14.93
CA THR A 419 -55.17 -11.10 13.62
C THR A 419 -55.54 -9.92 12.75
N VAL A 420 -54.56 -9.10 12.38
CA VAL A 420 -54.76 -7.92 11.52
C VAL A 420 -54.26 -8.19 10.11
N ALA A 421 -55.08 -7.85 9.11
CA ALA A 421 -54.73 -7.93 7.71
C ALA A 421 -54.59 -6.53 7.10
N LEU A 422 -53.39 -6.21 6.58
CA LEU A 422 -53.13 -4.98 5.85
C LEU A 422 -53.41 -5.18 4.35
N VAL A 423 -54.48 -4.57 3.84
CA VAL A 423 -54.89 -4.63 2.42
C VAL A 423 -54.73 -3.28 1.72
N GLY A 424 -54.42 -3.29 0.43
CA GLY A 424 -54.26 -2.08 -0.37
C GLY A 424 -53.44 -2.28 -1.64
N HIS A 425 -53.42 -1.29 -2.52
CA HIS A 425 -52.69 -1.32 -3.80
C HIS A 425 -51.16 -1.41 -3.60
N SER A 426 -50.41 -1.83 -4.63
CA SER A 426 -48.95 -1.85 -4.55
C SER A 426 -48.38 -0.45 -4.22
N GLY A 427 -47.35 -0.39 -3.37
CA GLY A 427 -46.72 0.88 -2.97
C GLY A 427 -47.42 1.66 -1.84
N CYS A 428 -48.57 1.22 -1.32
CA CYS A 428 -49.26 1.95 -0.23
C CYS A 428 -48.65 1.78 1.18
N GLY A 429 -47.44 1.21 1.29
CA GLY A 429 -46.74 1.09 2.58
C GLY A 429 -47.12 -0.12 3.46
N LYS A 430 -47.77 -1.16 2.92
CA LYS A 430 -48.11 -2.40 3.67
C LYS A 430 -46.87 -3.05 4.30
N SER A 431 -45.88 -3.40 3.48
CA SER A 431 -44.62 -4.01 3.95
C SER A 431 -43.85 -3.05 4.86
N THR A 432 -43.87 -1.76 4.57
CA THR A 432 -43.25 -0.73 5.41
C THR A 432 -43.89 -0.65 6.79
N SER A 433 -45.21 -0.80 6.89
CA SER A 433 -45.92 -0.84 8.18
C SER A 433 -45.51 -2.05 9.01
N ALA A 434 -45.23 -3.19 8.37
CA ALA A 434 -44.71 -4.39 9.03
C ALA A 434 -43.22 -4.32 9.40
N ILE A 435 -42.45 -3.42 8.78
CA ILE A 435 -41.03 -3.19 9.13
C ILE A 435 -40.90 -2.20 10.29
N VAL A 436 -41.83 -1.23 10.37
CA VAL A 436 -41.82 -0.17 11.39
C VAL A 436 -42.43 -0.62 12.71
N GLY A 437 -43.45 -1.49 12.65
CA GLY A 437 -44.10 -2.09 13.83
C GLY A 437 -43.39 -3.36 14.26
#